data_AF-A0AAV5A4H0-F1
#
_entry.id   AF-A0AAV5A4H0-F1
#
_cell.length_a   1.000
_cell.length_b   1.000
_cell.length_c   1.000
_cell.angle_alpha   90.00
_cell.angle_beta   90.00
_cell.angle_gamma   90.00
#
_symmetry.space_group_name_H-M   'P 1'
#
loop_
_entity.id
_entity.type
_entity.pdbx_description
1 polymer ?
#
loop_
_entity_poly.entity_id
_entity_poly.type
_entity_poly.pdbx_seq_one_letter_code
_entity_poly.pdbx_strand_id
1 'polypeptide(L)'
;MDKFILASKPLNSTSTDNNPTGKARAKSYKYNPYPIPKSKEKSFETWKENKRIQRQMRILLRIMAPLCAKKNNDDLATSKNILTTLKDKSNPITHSLKGIQKDHVDSCVTGHQLSDGRIPTVVIKSRTKKLREQRIEKGRNECGILAGTRIYIGGYLAGTTDLEMKRLVILEGGEIQKTAASATHIITSQGLSASKTQKYLNGNHNTHIVTPEWVTDSISSRKRKKEWDYAVFRNTFAYGHGLHHDLTRDVSTDQSLNTEVSLVAPDGSITANFLAFGATTKNLWVRDKFGNWRGFDNISDYTQQTFGRQFFGPVVGRYANRIKNATFSIPPSANPPANGPNVYHVPANEHNGLNSLHGGPDGYDLRLWNVTAQSKNSVTFSLLDPNGTEGFPGNQITHVSYTLENNSKWKIAMHATVDHLSPILLRNLDAYNGAENLDKHFAQFKSSRYIQTDGILIPTGTFGAVKGTPLDFNEAKSIGQAINATVGLNLCGTGCVGFDNCWLYDDPQDKKPNFSVWSTVSGIK
;
A
#
# COMPACT_ATOMS: atom_id res chain seq x y z
N MET A 1 -26.20 17.42 -23.74
CA MET A 1 -27.57 17.82 -24.11
C MET A 1 -28.47 17.38 -22.96
N ASP A 2 -29.03 18.34 -22.24
CA ASP A 2 -29.83 18.09 -21.04
C ASP A 2 -31.13 17.35 -21.39
N LYS A 3 -31.54 16.44 -20.50
CA LYS A 3 -32.61 15.45 -20.74
C LYS A 3 -34.03 16.09 -20.75
N PHE A 4 -34.18 17.37 -20.41
CA PHE A 4 -35.47 18.06 -20.28
C PHE A 4 -35.37 19.54 -20.65
N ILE A 5 -36.40 20.06 -21.31
CA ILE A 5 -36.58 21.49 -21.61
C ILE A 5 -37.69 22.04 -20.70
N LEU A 6 -37.50 23.23 -20.13
CA LEU A 6 -38.50 23.93 -19.33
C LEU A 6 -39.39 24.75 -20.27
N ALA A 7 -40.70 24.49 -20.25
CA ALA A 7 -41.68 25.29 -20.99
C ALA A 7 -42.66 25.97 -20.00
N SER A 8 -42.92 27.26 -20.20
CA SER A 8 -43.91 28.05 -19.44
C SER A 8 -45.08 28.42 -20.35
N LYS A 9 -46.32 28.15 -19.91
CA LYS A 9 -47.52 28.65 -20.60
C LYS A 9 -47.67 30.17 -20.36
N PRO A 10 -48.03 30.97 -21.36
CA PRO A 10 -48.45 32.35 -21.13
C PRO A 10 -49.81 32.36 -20.40
N LEU A 11 -49.99 33.33 -19.51
CA LEU A 11 -51.23 33.57 -18.77
C LEU A 11 -52.30 34.11 -19.75
N ASN A 12 -53.43 33.41 -19.87
CA ASN A 12 -54.60 33.95 -20.55
C ASN A 12 -55.28 34.97 -19.64
N SER A 13 -55.39 36.22 -20.09
CA SER A 13 -56.19 37.26 -19.47
C SER A 13 -57.66 37.05 -19.86
N THR A 14 -58.50 36.56 -18.95
CA THR A 14 -59.96 36.78 -18.96
C THR A 14 -60.57 36.18 -17.68
N SER A 15 -60.68 37.01 -16.63
CA SER A 15 -61.87 37.10 -15.76
C SER A 15 -61.60 38.16 -14.71
N THR A 16 -62.42 39.20 -14.73
CA THR A 16 -62.60 40.23 -13.71
C THR A 16 -62.97 39.60 -12.36
N ASP A 17 -62.17 39.84 -11.31
CA ASP A 17 -62.70 40.15 -9.97
C ASP A 17 -61.59 40.60 -9.01
N ASN A 18 -61.94 41.61 -8.21
CA ASN A 18 -61.07 42.40 -7.36
C ASN A 18 -60.59 41.63 -6.11
N ASN A 19 -59.27 41.48 -5.93
CA ASN A 19 -58.66 41.36 -4.61
C ASN A 19 -57.15 41.66 -4.64
N PRO A 20 -56.61 42.64 -3.90
CA PRO A 20 -55.19 42.98 -3.95
C PRO A 20 -54.46 42.27 -2.81
N THR A 21 -53.92 41.07 -3.07
CA THR A 21 -52.73 40.50 -2.38
C THR A 21 -52.50 39.05 -2.83
N GLY A 22 -51.69 38.86 -3.88
CA GLY A 22 -51.22 37.53 -4.26
C GLY A 22 -50.55 37.50 -5.63
N LYS A 23 -49.21 37.49 -5.68
CA LYS A 23 -48.47 37.23 -6.92
C LYS A 23 -48.67 35.76 -7.32
N ALA A 24 -49.54 35.49 -8.30
CA ALA A 24 -49.67 34.17 -8.89
C ALA A 24 -48.40 33.81 -9.70
N ARG A 25 -47.62 32.83 -9.23
CA ARG A 25 -46.48 32.26 -9.97
C ARG A 25 -47.00 31.32 -11.07
N ALA A 26 -46.56 31.53 -12.32
CA ALA A 26 -46.82 30.62 -13.43
C ALA A 26 -46.19 29.23 -13.13
N LYS A 27 -46.99 28.16 -13.22
CA LYS A 27 -46.50 26.78 -13.06
C LYS A 27 -45.65 26.39 -14.28
N SER A 28 -44.38 26.08 -14.05
CA SER A 28 -43.50 25.49 -15.06
C SER A 28 -43.59 23.96 -15.03
N TYR A 29 -43.51 23.32 -16.19
CA TYR A 29 -43.50 21.86 -16.31
C TYR A 29 -42.26 21.41 -17.09
N LYS A 30 -41.65 20.30 -16.65
CA LYS A 30 -40.52 19.67 -17.34
C LYS A 30 -41.06 18.86 -18.52
N TYR A 31 -40.65 19.21 -19.74
CA TYR A 31 -41.04 18.50 -20.96
C TYR A 31 -39.82 17.76 -21.55
N ASN A 32 -39.98 16.49 -21.87
CA ASN A 32 -38.96 15.71 -22.59
C ASN A 32 -39.32 15.68 -24.09
N PRO A 33 -38.56 16.35 -24.96
CA PRO A 33 -38.86 16.41 -26.39
C PRO A 33 -38.64 15.08 -27.14
N TYR A 34 -38.05 14.06 -26.51
CA TYR A 34 -37.83 12.75 -27.12
C TYR A 34 -38.41 11.63 -26.24
N PRO A 35 -39.73 11.36 -26.33
CA PRO A 35 -40.35 10.26 -25.60
C PRO A 35 -39.92 8.94 -26.23
N ILE A 36 -38.99 8.24 -25.57
CA ILE A 36 -38.67 6.85 -25.89
C ILE A 36 -39.64 5.98 -25.08
N PRO A 37 -40.31 4.98 -25.68
CA PRO A 37 -41.15 4.05 -24.93
C PRO A 37 -40.34 3.41 -23.79
N LYS A 38 -40.91 3.30 -22.58
CA LYS A 38 -40.22 2.73 -21.40
C LYS A 38 -39.58 1.35 -21.67
N SER A 39 -40.16 0.56 -22.57
CA SER A 39 -39.62 -0.74 -22.98
C SER A 39 -38.29 -0.67 -23.75
N LYS A 40 -37.95 0.49 -24.35
CA LYS A 40 -36.73 0.69 -25.16
C LYS A 40 -35.69 1.59 -24.49
N GLU A 41 -35.97 2.11 -23.31
CA GLU A 41 -35.09 3.05 -22.59
C GLU A 41 -33.74 2.41 -22.22
N LYS A 42 -33.77 1.16 -21.74
CA LYS A 42 -32.57 0.38 -21.41
C LYS A 42 -31.70 0.15 -22.65
N SER A 43 -32.31 -0.26 -23.76
CA SER A 43 -31.66 -0.44 -25.06
C SER A 43 -31.01 0.85 -25.59
N PHE A 44 -31.68 2.00 -25.41
CA PHE A 44 -31.16 3.29 -25.86
C PHE A 44 -29.96 3.77 -25.03
N GLU A 45 -29.98 3.58 -23.71
CA GLU A 45 -28.83 3.90 -22.85
C GLU A 45 -27.65 2.95 -23.15
N THR A 46 -27.90 1.65 -23.39
CA THR A 46 -26.86 0.71 -23.84
C THR A 46 -26.28 1.09 -25.22
N TRP A 47 -27.11 1.58 -26.15
CA TRP A 47 -26.67 2.06 -27.45
C TRP A 47 -25.80 3.34 -27.34
N LYS A 48 -26.16 4.28 -26.45
CA LYS A 48 -25.35 5.48 -26.16
C LYS A 48 -23.98 5.12 -25.59
N GLU A 49 -23.94 4.20 -24.64
CA GLU A 49 -22.68 3.77 -24.02
C GLU A 49 -21.77 3.08 -25.05
N ASN A 50 -22.34 2.20 -25.89
CA ASN A 50 -21.61 1.59 -26.99
C ASN A 50 -21.08 2.61 -28.00
N LYS A 51 -21.83 3.67 -28.33
CA LYS A 51 -21.33 4.76 -29.19
C LYS A 51 -20.23 5.59 -28.52
N ARG A 52 -20.26 5.74 -27.20
CA ARG A 52 -19.23 6.44 -26.41
C ARG A 52 -17.93 5.64 -26.39
N ILE A 53 -18.02 4.33 -26.17
CA ILE A 53 -16.89 3.39 -26.22
C ILE A 53 -16.29 3.34 -27.63
N GLN A 54 -17.11 3.25 -28.69
CA GLN A 54 -16.66 3.26 -30.08
C GLN A 54 -15.92 4.56 -30.47
N ARG A 55 -16.36 5.70 -29.91
CA ARG A 55 -15.70 6.99 -30.12
C ARG A 55 -14.36 7.07 -29.38
N GLN A 56 -14.27 6.54 -28.16
CA GLN A 56 -13.01 6.44 -27.42
C GLN A 56 -12.02 5.48 -28.10
N MET A 57 -12.49 4.34 -28.61
CA MET A 57 -11.66 3.40 -29.37
C MET A 57 -11.13 3.99 -30.68
N ARG A 58 -11.91 4.81 -31.40
CA ARG A 58 -11.42 5.52 -32.61
C ARG A 58 -10.32 6.55 -32.30
N ILE A 59 -10.35 7.16 -31.12
CA ILE A 59 -9.31 8.09 -30.67
C ILE A 59 -8.03 7.30 -30.32
N LEU A 60 -8.17 6.18 -29.61
CA LEU A 60 -7.06 5.25 -29.32
C LEU A 60 -6.44 4.64 -30.58
N LEU A 61 -7.24 4.23 -31.56
CA LEU A 61 -6.77 3.69 -32.85
C LEU A 61 -6.00 4.72 -33.69
N ARG A 62 -6.34 6.02 -33.62
CA ARG A 62 -5.56 7.09 -34.26
C ARG A 62 -4.24 7.37 -33.56
N ILE A 63 -4.19 7.20 -32.24
CA ILE A 63 -2.96 7.35 -31.44
C ILE A 63 -2.00 6.17 -31.67
N MET A 64 -2.53 4.96 -31.90
CA MET A 64 -1.73 3.74 -32.10
C MET A 64 -1.35 3.45 -33.55
N ALA A 65 -1.89 4.18 -34.53
CA ALA A 65 -1.63 3.98 -35.95
C ALA A 65 -0.14 4.05 -36.38
N PRO A 66 0.78 4.80 -35.73
CA PRO A 66 2.18 4.80 -36.14
C PRO A 66 3.01 3.62 -35.61
N LEU A 67 2.47 2.75 -34.74
CA LEU A 67 3.26 1.71 -34.05
C LEU A 67 3.07 0.27 -34.58
N CYS A 68 2.20 0.07 -35.58
CA CYS A 68 1.79 -1.27 -36.04
C CYS A 68 2.31 -1.66 -37.43
N ALA A 69 3.51 -1.22 -37.80
CA ALA A 69 4.20 -1.69 -39.01
C ALA A 69 5.39 -2.59 -38.64
N LYS A 70 5.09 -3.81 -38.17
CA LYS A 70 5.91 -5.03 -38.28
C LYS A 70 5.17 -6.18 -37.59
N LYS A 71 4.47 -7.01 -38.37
CA LYS A 71 3.93 -8.31 -37.92
C LYS A 71 4.78 -9.42 -38.52
N ASN A 72 5.42 -10.22 -37.67
CA ASN A 72 5.99 -11.51 -38.05
C ASN A 72 4.88 -12.56 -38.03
N ASN A 73 4.92 -13.49 -38.98
CA ASN A 73 3.87 -14.48 -39.26
C ASN A 73 3.82 -15.68 -38.27
N ASP A 74 4.70 -15.74 -37.27
CA ASP A 74 4.86 -16.93 -36.43
C ASP A 74 3.76 -17.09 -35.36
N ASP A 75 3.13 -15.99 -34.92
CA ASP A 75 2.13 -16.01 -33.83
C ASP A 75 0.81 -16.71 -34.22
N LEU A 76 0.49 -16.81 -35.51
CA LEU A 76 -0.78 -17.38 -35.95
C LEU A 76 -0.82 -18.92 -35.90
N ALA A 77 0.35 -19.58 -35.96
CA ALA A 77 0.45 -21.03 -35.93
C ALA A 77 0.27 -21.60 -34.50
N THR A 78 0.86 -20.91 -33.51
CA THR A 78 0.83 -21.32 -32.11
C THR A 78 -0.58 -21.23 -31.51
N SER A 79 -1.35 -20.19 -31.87
CA SER A 79 -2.74 -20.04 -31.39
C SER A 79 -3.70 -21.11 -31.93
N LYS A 80 -3.48 -21.64 -33.14
CA LYS A 80 -4.32 -22.72 -33.71
C LYS A 80 -4.07 -24.08 -33.05
N ASN A 81 -2.84 -24.37 -32.64
CA ASN A 81 -2.50 -25.61 -31.93
C ASN A 81 -3.02 -25.62 -30.48
N ILE A 82 -3.15 -24.46 -29.83
CA ILE A 82 -3.69 -24.38 -28.46
C ILE A 82 -5.22 -24.57 -28.46
N LEU A 83 -5.92 -24.10 -29.49
CA LEU A 83 -7.38 -24.24 -29.57
C LEU A 83 -7.84 -25.68 -29.88
N THR A 84 -6.99 -26.49 -30.52
CA THR A 84 -7.31 -27.86 -30.91
C THR A 84 -7.18 -28.86 -29.76
N THR A 85 -6.40 -28.55 -28.72
CA THR A 85 -6.15 -29.45 -27.58
C THR A 85 -7.10 -29.22 -26.40
N LEU A 86 -8.01 -28.24 -26.46
CA LEU A 86 -8.93 -27.90 -25.35
C LEU A 86 -9.90 -29.02 -24.95
N LYS A 87 -10.23 -29.93 -25.89
CA LYS A 87 -11.12 -31.08 -25.66
C LYS A 87 -10.38 -32.34 -25.18
N ASP A 88 -9.05 -32.32 -25.16
CA ASP A 88 -8.22 -33.45 -24.76
C ASP A 88 -8.20 -33.58 -23.22
N LYS A 89 -8.41 -34.80 -22.70
CA LYS A 89 -8.39 -35.09 -21.26
C LYS A 89 -6.99 -34.95 -20.65
N SER A 90 -5.95 -34.99 -21.47
CA SER A 90 -4.57 -34.70 -21.06
C SER A 90 -4.28 -33.19 -20.93
N ASN A 91 -5.23 -32.32 -21.30
CA ASN A 91 -5.04 -30.89 -21.27
C ASN A 91 -5.01 -30.37 -19.81
N PRO A 92 -3.85 -29.85 -19.34
CA PRO A 92 -3.69 -29.42 -17.96
C PRO A 92 -4.51 -28.17 -17.63
N ILE A 93 -5.02 -27.45 -18.63
CA ILE A 93 -5.84 -26.24 -18.47
C ILE A 93 -7.29 -26.62 -18.14
N THR A 94 -7.84 -27.68 -18.75
CA THR A 94 -9.25 -28.06 -18.56
C THR A 94 -9.45 -29.20 -17.56
N HIS A 95 -8.41 -30.01 -17.27
CA HIS A 95 -8.52 -31.21 -16.43
C HIS A 95 -7.48 -31.27 -15.29
N SER A 96 -7.21 -30.14 -14.62
CA SER A 96 -6.35 -30.11 -13.43
C SER A 96 -7.10 -30.57 -12.17
N LEU A 97 -6.69 -31.71 -11.59
CA LEU A 97 -7.20 -32.26 -10.30
C LEU A 97 -6.75 -31.49 -9.04
N LYS A 98 -6.13 -30.30 -9.17
CA LYS A 98 -5.61 -29.50 -8.04
C LYS A 98 -6.66 -28.98 -7.05
N GLY A 99 -7.95 -29.18 -7.29
CA GLY A 99 -9.00 -28.86 -6.32
C GLY A 99 -9.03 -29.77 -5.08
N ILE A 100 -8.36 -30.94 -5.13
CA ILE A 100 -8.51 -32.01 -4.11
C ILE A 100 -7.36 -32.04 -3.08
N GLN A 101 -6.30 -31.26 -3.24
CA GLN A 101 -5.22 -31.14 -2.25
C GLN A 101 -5.11 -29.70 -1.75
N LYS A 102 -5.85 -29.37 -0.68
CA LYS A 102 -5.62 -28.16 0.12
C LYS A 102 -5.15 -28.60 1.51
N ASP A 103 -3.84 -28.57 1.73
CA ASP A 103 -3.32 -28.55 3.10
C ASP A 103 -3.53 -27.13 3.65
N HIS A 104 -4.18 -27.02 4.81
CA HIS A 104 -4.39 -25.74 5.48
C HIS A 104 -3.09 -25.35 6.20
N VAL A 105 -2.42 -24.31 5.70
CA VAL A 105 -1.23 -23.76 6.33
C VAL A 105 -1.61 -22.41 6.94
N ASP A 106 -1.57 -22.34 8.27
CA ASP A 106 -1.85 -21.12 9.01
C ASP A 106 -0.54 -20.63 9.64
N SER A 107 0.03 -19.56 9.09
CA SER A 107 1.25 -18.96 9.63
C SER A 107 0.94 -18.19 10.91
N CYS A 108 1.26 -18.77 12.07
CA CYS A 108 0.99 -18.20 13.40
C CYS A 108 2.19 -17.51 14.07
N VAL A 109 3.09 -16.87 13.33
CA VAL A 109 4.06 -15.93 13.92
C VAL A 109 3.83 -14.50 13.49
N THR A 110 3.47 -13.69 14.48
CA THR A 110 3.58 -12.24 14.49
C THR A 110 4.82 -11.87 15.30
N GLY A 111 5.87 -11.34 14.66
CA GLY A 111 7.05 -10.86 15.37
C GLY A 111 8.24 -10.58 14.45
N HIS A 112 8.34 -9.36 13.93
CA HIS A 112 9.61 -8.86 13.39
C HIS A 112 10.42 -8.29 14.55
N GLN A 113 11.56 -8.91 14.88
CA GLN A 113 12.61 -8.29 15.70
C GLN A 113 13.83 -8.05 14.80
N LEU A 114 14.24 -6.78 14.67
CA LEU A 114 15.46 -6.39 13.95
C LEU A 114 16.63 -6.27 14.93
N SER A 115 17.77 -6.85 14.55
CA SER A 115 19.09 -6.51 15.11
C SER A 115 19.84 -5.58 14.15
N ASP A 116 20.27 -4.41 14.62
CA ASP A 116 21.04 -3.43 13.82
C ASP A 116 22.52 -3.80 13.66
N GLY A 117 23.07 -3.65 12.45
CA GLY A 117 24.50 -3.71 12.17
C GLY A 117 24.93 -2.78 11.01
N ARG A 118 25.99 -1.99 11.20
CA ARG A 118 26.50 -0.96 10.26
C ARG A 118 27.30 -1.56 9.07
N ILE A 119 27.12 -1.02 7.87
CA ILE A 119 27.83 -1.40 6.63
C ILE A 119 29.16 -0.61 6.45
N PRO A 120 30.28 -1.22 6.00
CA PRO A 120 31.59 -0.54 5.87
C PRO A 120 31.75 0.42 4.67
N THR A 121 32.42 1.54 4.93
CA THR A 121 32.63 2.74 4.08
C THR A 121 33.49 2.52 2.82
N VAL A 122 34.15 1.36 2.66
CA VAL A 122 35.16 1.12 1.62
C VAL A 122 34.54 0.91 0.23
N VAL A 123 33.37 0.25 0.17
CA VAL A 123 32.64 -0.06 -1.08
C VAL A 123 32.14 1.21 -1.79
N ILE A 124 31.88 2.27 -1.04
CA ILE A 124 31.37 3.54 -1.57
C ILE A 124 32.47 4.32 -2.30
N LYS A 125 33.73 4.24 -1.82
CA LYS A 125 34.84 5.00 -2.40
C LYS A 125 35.24 4.48 -3.79
N SER A 126 35.23 3.16 -4.01
CA SER A 126 35.58 2.56 -5.32
C SER A 126 34.55 2.89 -6.40
N ARG A 127 33.26 2.87 -6.05
CA ARG A 127 32.16 3.22 -6.95
C ARG A 127 32.18 4.69 -7.37
N THR A 128 32.53 5.59 -6.45
CA THR A 128 32.57 7.03 -6.74
C THR A 128 33.70 7.40 -7.68
N LYS A 129 34.85 6.69 -7.62
CA LYS A 129 35.99 6.88 -8.52
C LYS A 129 35.65 6.52 -9.97
N LYS A 130 35.01 5.36 -10.17
CA LYS A 130 34.63 4.84 -11.49
C LYS A 130 33.65 5.75 -12.25
N LEU A 131 32.74 6.40 -11.52
CA LEU A 131 31.80 7.38 -12.09
C LEU A 131 32.47 8.71 -12.47
N ARG A 132 33.61 9.04 -11.87
CA ARG A 132 34.36 10.27 -12.16
C ARG A 132 35.20 10.10 -13.43
N GLU A 133 35.77 8.92 -13.62
CA GLU A 133 36.55 8.56 -14.82
C GLU A 133 35.65 8.59 -16.08
N GLN A 134 34.44 8.03 -15.99
CA GLN A 134 33.43 8.07 -17.06
C GLN A 134 32.94 9.49 -17.43
N ARG A 135 33.25 10.50 -16.61
CA ARG A 135 32.86 11.91 -16.81
C ARG A 135 33.87 12.69 -17.64
N ILE A 136 35.12 12.24 -17.69
CA ILE A 136 36.21 12.92 -18.42
C ILE A 136 36.15 12.59 -19.92
N GLU A 137 35.62 11.41 -20.27
CA GLU A 137 35.47 10.96 -21.67
C GLU A 137 34.34 11.65 -22.46
N LYS A 138 33.40 12.32 -21.79
CA LYS A 138 32.35 13.11 -22.47
C LYS A 138 32.67 14.59 -22.34
N GLY A 139 33.30 15.13 -23.39
CA GLY A 139 33.80 16.49 -23.48
C GLY A 139 32.82 17.57 -22.99
N ARG A 140 33.39 18.57 -22.31
CA ARG A 140 32.72 19.83 -21.97
C ARG A 140 32.44 20.60 -23.26
N ASN A 141 31.17 20.88 -23.54
CA ASN A 141 30.67 22.20 -23.95
C ASN A 141 29.21 22.10 -24.38
N GLU A 142 28.30 22.57 -23.52
CA GLU A 142 27.13 23.38 -23.85
C GLU A 142 26.57 23.89 -22.51
N CYS A 143 26.42 25.21 -22.38
CA CYS A 143 26.07 25.87 -21.13
C CYS A 143 24.61 25.54 -20.76
N GLY A 144 24.41 24.48 -19.98
CA GLY A 144 23.09 24.04 -19.55
C GLY A 144 22.36 25.08 -18.70
N ILE A 145 21.03 25.03 -18.70
CA ILE A 145 20.16 26.04 -18.07
C ILE A 145 20.43 26.19 -16.56
N LEU A 146 20.96 25.14 -15.93
CA LEU A 146 21.30 25.06 -14.51
C LEU A 146 22.82 25.18 -14.26
N ALA A 147 23.62 25.59 -15.24
CA ALA A 147 25.04 25.83 -15.08
C ALA A 147 25.34 26.80 -13.92
N GLY A 148 26.32 26.43 -13.09
CA GLY A 148 26.71 27.20 -11.88
C GLY A 148 25.82 26.97 -10.66
N THR A 149 24.81 26.11 -10.73
CA THR A 149 24.00 25.72 -9.56
C THR A 149 24.63 24.51 -8.86
N ARG A 150 24.73 24.56 -7.53
CA ARG A 150 25.14 23.43 -6.68
C ARG A 150 23.92 22.99 -5.87
N ILE A 151 23.37 21.85 -6.23
CA ILE A 151 22.05 21.40 -5.78
C ILE A 151 22.18 20.25 -4.80
N TYR A 152 21.62 20.40 -3.61
CA TYR A 152 21.43 19.33 -2.64
C TYR A 152 19.96 18.93 -2.62
N ILE A 153 19.67 17.63 -2.67
CA ILE A 153 18.29 17.13 -2.56
C ILE A 153 17.99 16.87 -1.08
N GLY A 154 17.05 17.64 -0.56
CA GLY A 154 16.79 17.86 0.86
C GLY A 154 15.71 16.95 1.46
N GLY A 155 15.58 15.72 1.00
CA GLY A 155 14.53 14.80 1.42
C GLY A 155 13.60 14.45 0.26
N TYR A 156 12.30 14.34 0.55
CA TYR A 156 11.31 13.91 -0.43
C TYR A 156 11.07 14.97 -1.52
N LEU A 157 10.97 14.50 -2.78
CA LEU A 157 10.56 15.27 -3.94
C LEU A 157 9.19 14.76 -4.41
N ALA A 158 8.17 15.61 -4.36
CA ALA A 158 6.85 15.30 -4.87
C ALA A 158 6.86 15.32 -6.40
N GLY A 159 6.24 14.31 -7.03
CA GLY A 159 6.05 14.26 -8.48
C GLY A 159 7.29 13.88 -9.30
N THR A 160 8.42 13.54 -8.66
CA THR A 160 9.64 13.07 -9.33
C THR A 160 10.51 12.27 -8.38
N THR A 161 11.44 11.48 -8.89
CA THR A 161 12.38 10.73 -8.04
C THR A 161 13.70 11.47 -7.87
N ASP A 162 14.40 11.25 -6.75
CA ASP A 162 15.78 11.71 -6.54
C ASP A 162 16.71 11.39 -7.71
N LEU A 163 16.55 10.19 -8.30
CA LEU A 163 17.40 9.74 -9.39
C LEU A 163 17.10 10.49 -10.69
N GLU A 164 15.82 10.72 -10.97
CA GLU A 164 15.36 11.50 -12.11
C GLU A 164 15.76 12.97 -11.98
N MET A 165 15.55 13.58 -10.81
CA MET A 165 15.96 14.95 -10.53
C MET A 165 17.47 15.13 -10.64
N LYS A 166 18.26 14.19 -10.09
CA LYS A 166 19.73 14.19 -10.26
C LYS A 166 20.14 14.10 -11.71
N ARG A 167 19.45 13.26 -12.52
CA ARG A 167 19.71 13.14 -13.95
C ARG A 167 19.39 14.44 -14.69
N LEU A 168 18.22 15.03 -14.46
CA LEU A 168 17.80 16.29 -15.09
C LEU A 168 18.76 17.43 -14.77
N VAL A 169 19.12 17.59 -13.50
CA VAL A 169 20.07 18.63 -13.07
C VAL A 169 21.44 18.45 -13.73
N ILE A 170 21.95 17.21 -13.79
CA ILE A 170 23.27 16.92 -14.39
C ILE A 170 23.22 17.14 -15.91
N LEU A 171 22.14 16.73 -16.58
CA LEU A 171 21.96 16.91 -18.03
C LEU A 171 21.91 18.40 -18.40
N GLU A 172 21.37 19.23 -17.52
CA GLU A 172 21.21 20.67 -17.74
C GLU A 172 22.32 21.49 -17.08
N GLY A 173 23.48 20.87 -16.80
CA GLY A 173 24.72 21.56 -16.41
C GLY A 173 24.85 21.90 -14.93
N GLY A 174 23.93 21.49 -14.05
CA GLY A 174 24.01 21.68 -12.61
C GLY A 174 24.82 20.60 -11.87
N GLU A 175 25.30 20.91 -10.67
CA GLU A 175 26.12 20.02 -9.86
C GLU A 175 25.36 19.47 -8.64
N ILE A 176 25.30 18.15 -8.47
CA ILE A 176 24.68 17.54 -7.29
C ILE A 176 25.68 17.46 -6.12
N GLN A 177 25.31 18.02 -4.98
CA GLN A 177 26.07 18.01 -3.73
C GLN A 177 25.59 16.90 -2.79
N LYS A 178 26.52 16.37 -1.98
CA LYS A 178 26.22 15.33 -0.97
C LYS A 178 25.78 15.92 0.38
N THR A 179 26.02 17.21 0.60
CA THR A 179 25.73 17.90 1.85
C THR A 179 25.15 19.27 1.57
N ALA A 180 24.19 19.69 2.39
CA ALA A 180 23.54 20.99 2.25
C ALA A 180 24.51 22.19 2.45
N ALA A 181 25.60 22.01 3.21
CA ALA A 181 26.53 23.09 3.55
C ALA A 181 27.29 23.69 2.36
N SER A 182 27.44 22.95 1.25
CA SER A 182 28.13 23.40 0.04
C SER A 182 27.17 23.75 -1.12
N ALA A 183 25.86 23.63 -0.89
CA ALA A 183 24.84 23.82 -1.90
C ALA A 183 24.44 25.30 -2.03
N THR A 184 24.17 25.74 -3.26
CA THR A 184 23.50 27.03 -3.52
C THR A 184 21.98 26.87 -3.51
N HIS A 185 21.48 25.67 -3.84
CA HIS A 185 20.06 25.34 -3.83
C HIS A 185 19.80 24.04 -3.08
N ILE A 186 18.79 24.05 -2.23
CA ILE A 186 18.24 22.85 -1.60
C ILE A 186 16.89 22.58 -2.24
N ILE A 187 16.76 21.46 -2.94
CA ILE A 187 15.48 21.05 -3.52
C ILE A 187 14.78 20.13 -2.55
N THR A 188 13.59 20.51 -2.11
CA THR A 188 12.73 19.68 -1.25
C THR A 188 11.27 20.04 -1.50
N SER A 189 10.39 19.04 -1.47
CA SER A 189 8.93 19.27 -1.45
C SER A 189 8.36 19.31 -0.04
N GLN A 190 9.19 19.05 0.98
CA GLN A 190 8.81 19.13 2.39
C GLN A 190 9.47 20.35 3.05
N GLY A 191 8.80 20.90 4.07
CA GLY A 191 9.39 21.89 4.97
C GLY A 191 10.63 21.32 5.68
N LEU A 192 11.64 22.17 5.91
CA LEU A 192 12.78 21.75 6.72
C LEU A 192 12.33 21.54 8.18
N SER A 193 12.95 20.57 8.87
CA SER A 193 12.71 20.34 10.31
C SER A 193 12.94 21.62 11.12
N ALA A 194 12.21 21.85 12.22
CA ALA A 194 12.31 23.06 13.05
C ALA A 194 13.76 23.47 13.39
N SER A 195 14.62 22.52 13.78
CA SER A 195 16.04 22.77 14.07
C SER A 195 16.85 23.23 12.84
N LYS A 196 16.55 22.67 11.65
CA LYS A 196 17.16 23.10 10.37
C LYS A 196 16.61 24.46 9.93
N THR A 197 15.30 24.66 10.02
CA THR A 197 14.65 25.95 9.71
C THR A 197 15.22 27.07 10.56
N GLN A 198 15.36 26.86 11.86
CA GLN A 198 15.96 27.83 12.77
C GLN A 198 17.45 28.08 12.48
N LYS A 199 18.19 27.05 12.06
CA LYS A 199 19.58 27.18 11.58
C LYS A 199 19.69 28.03 10.30
N TYR A 200 18.70 27.98 9.41
CA TYR A 200 18.67 28.80 8.19
C TYR A 200 18.12 30.20 8.42
N LEU A 201 17.16 30.38 9.34
CA LEU A 201 16.66 31.70 9.75
C LEU A 201 17.71 32.51 10.52
N ASN A 202 18.55 31.84 11.32
CA ASN A 202 19.60 32.47 12.13
C ASN A 202 20.97 32.52 11.42
N GLY A 203 21.12 31.85 10.28
CA GLY A 203 22.38 31.70 9.56
C GLY A 203 22.52 32.68 8.40
N ASN A 204 23.72 33.23 8.19
CA ASN A 204 24.03 34.14 7.09
C ASN A 204 24.25 33.38 5.76
N HIS A 205 23.33 32.48 5.41
CA HIS A 205 23.46 31.54 4.29
C HIS A 205 22.61 31.97 3.09
N ASN A 206 23.27 32.30 1.98
CA ASN A 206 22.65 32.70 0.71
C ASN A 206 22.14 31.47 -0.10
N THR A 207 21.53 30.50 0.57
CA THR A 207 21.08 29.22 -0.02
C THR A 207 19.59 29.26 -0.29
N HIS A 208 19.18 29.05 -1.55
CA HIS A 208 17.78 29.03 -1.93
C HIS A 208 17.16 27.66 -1.64
N ILE A 209 16.03 27.63 -0.95
CA ILE A 209 15.29 26.39 -0.69
C ILE A 209 14.07 26.40 -1.59
N VAL A 210 14.08 25.56 -2.62
CA VAL A 210 13.09 25.59 -3.70
C VAL A 210 12.44 24.22 -3.89
N THR A 211 11.23 24.22 -4.44
CA THR A 211 10.52 22.98 -4.78
C THR A 211 11.08 22.36 -6.08
N PRO A 212 10.92 21.05 -6.34
CA PRO A 212 11.42 20.38 -7.54
C PRO A 212 10.89 20.97 -8.86
N GLU A 213 9.72 21.62 -8.82
CA GLU A 213 9.10 22.28 -9.96
C GLU A 213 9.97 23.41 -10.51
N TRP A 214 10.81 24.04 -9.68
CA TRP A 214 11.76 25.06 -10.16
C TRP A 214 12.71 24.49 -11.23
N VAL A 215 13.17 23.25 -11.05
CA VAL A 215 14.03 22.57 -12.03
C VAL A 215 13.23 22.18 -13.26
N THR A 216 12.10 21.51 -13.09
CA THR A 216 11.32 21.03 -14.23
C THR A 216 10.76 22.17 -15.08
N ASP A 217 10.34 23.27 -14.47
CA ASP A 217 9.81 24.44 -15.16
C ASP A 217 10.90 25.29 -15.82
N SER A 218 12.09 25.33 -15.22
CA SER A 218 13.25 25.97 -15.84
C SER A 218 13.66 25.23 -17.12
N ILE A 219 13.58 23.91 -17.10
CA ILE A 219 13.89 23.05 -18.25
C ILE A 219 12.79 23.15 -19.31
N SER A 220 11.52 23.02 -18.92
CA SER A 220 10.38 23.03 -19.85
C SER A 220 10.23 24.38 -20.56
N SER A 221 10.48 25.48 -19.86
CA SER A 221 10.46 26.83 -20.43
C SER A 221 11.77 27.27 -21.08
N ARG A 222 12.79 26.40 -21.08
CA ARG A 222 14.15 26.66 -21.59
C ARG A 222 14.78 27.95 -21.03
N LYS A 223 14.36 28.39 -19.84
CA LYS A 223 14.82 29.62 -19.17
C LYS A 223 14.77 29.42 -17.66
N ARG A 224 15.87 29.73 -16.97
CA ARG A 224 15.94 29.64 -15.50
C ARG A 224 14.83 30.48 -14.87
N LYS A 225 13.98 29.82 -14.10
CA LYS A 225 12.91 30.47 -13.32
C LYS A 225 13.50 31.15 -12.10
N LYS A 226 12.77 32.15 -11.61
CA LYS A 226 13.16 32.92 -10.44
C LYS A 226 12.91 32.08 -9.19
N GLU A 227 13.92 31.95 -8.33
CA GLU A 227 13.93 31.02 -7.19
C GLU A 227 12.84 31.35 -6.17
N TRP A 228 12.46 32.62 -6.03
CA TRP A 228 11.44 33.07 -5.09
C TRP A 228 10.02 32.61 -5.44
N ASP A 229 9.74 32.35 -6.73
CA ASP A 229 8.44 31.85 -7.17
C ASP A 229 8.22 30.40 -6.71
N TYR A 230 9.29 29.72 -6.28
CA TYR A 230 9.33 28.32 -5.89
C TYR A 230 9.90 28.12 -4.47
N ALA A 231 10.03 29.19 -3.68
CA ALA A 231 10.61 29.13 -2.34
C ALA A 231 9.71 28.39 -1.34
N VAL A 232 10.29 27.48 -0.55
CA VAL A 232 9.56 26.66 0.43
C VAL A 232 9.16 27.45 1.69
N PHE A 233 9.76 28.62 1.93
CA PHE A 233 9.42 29.54 3.01
C PHE A 233 9.03 30.91 2.44
N ARG A 234 7.77 31.34 2.60
CA ARG A 234 7.38 32.74 2.40
C ARG A 234 7.49 33.47 3.74
N ASN A 235 8.31 34.50 3.77
CA ASN A 235 8.48 35.39 4.92
C ASN A 235 7.21 36.23 5.06
N THR A 236 6.32 35.90 5.99
CA THR A 236 5.09 36.66 6.26
C THR A 236 5.32 37.72 7.33
N PHE A 237 5.87 38.88 6.97
CA PHE A 237 5.67 40.15 7.68
C PHE A 237 6.04 41.33 6.76
N ALA A 238 5.09 41.79 5.93
CA ALA A 238 4.93 43.18 5.47
C ALA A 238 3.90 43.26 4.31
N TYR A 239 2.77 43.94 4.58
CA TYR A 239 1.80 44.54 3.64
C TYR A 239 0.95 43.63 2.71
N GLY A 240 -0.22 43.26 3.23
CA GLY A 240 -1.57 43.44 2.65
C GLY A 240 -1.79 43.33 1.14
N HIS A 241 -2.36 42.20 0.70
CA HIS A 241 -3.62 42.07 -0.06
C HIS A 241 -3.72 40.68 -0.70
N GLY A 242 -4.80 39.94 -0.36
CA GLY A 242 -5.47 39.03 -1.29
C GLY A 242 -4.98 37.58 -1.43
N LEU A 243 -5.89 36.66 -1.07
CA LEU A 243 -6.05 35.28 -1.55
C LEU A 243 -5.10 34.22 -0.96
N HIS A 244 -5.53 33.62 0.14
CA HIS A 244 -5.05 32.32 0.62
C HIS A 244 -5.41 31.21 -0.39
N HIS A 245 -4.40 30.52 -0.90
CA HIS A 245 -4.53 29.12 -1.31
C HIS A 245 -3.40 28.35 -0.61
N ASP A 246 -3.71 27.87 0.59
CA ASP A 246 -2.88 27.07 1.46
C ASP A 246 -2.49 25.73 0.82
N LEU A 247 -1.19 25.40 0.88
CA LEU A 247 -0.66 24.03 0.73
C LEU A 247 0.19 23.66 1.96
N THR A 248 -0.19 24.17 3.13
CA THR A 248 -0.17 23.33 4.33
C THR A 248 -1.20 22.23 4.08
N ARG A 249 -0.75 20.98 3.87
CA ARG A 249 -1.60 19.89 4.36
C ARG A 249 -1.41 19.92 5.87
N ASP A 250 -2.25 20.73 6.51
CA ASP A 250 -2.57 20.58 7.92
C ASP A 250 -2.78 19.09 8.18
N VAL A 251 -1.83 18.45 8.87
CA VAL A 251 -2.02 17.12 9.44
C VAL A 251 -3.08 17.15 10.57
N SER A 252 -3.61 18.34 10.88
CA SER A 252 -4.79 18.56 11.71
C SER A 252 -6.11 18.74 10.95
N THR A 253 -6.16 18.75 9.61
CA THR A 253 -7.44 18.91 8.87
C THR A 253 -7.67 17.93 7.71
N ASP A 254 -6.77 16.97 7.45
CA ASP A 254 -7.12 15.85 6.57
C ASP A 254 -7.91 14.77 7.34
N GLN A 255 -9.23 14.95 7.42
CA GLN A 255 -10.15 13.98 8.03
C GLN A 255 -10.06 12.56 7.43
N SER A 256 -9.42 12.36 6.26
CA SER A 256 -9.37 11.07 5.58
C SER A 256 -8.31 10.10 6.11
N LEU A 257 -7.14 10.57 6.55
CA LEU A 257 -6.10 9.72 7.17
C LEU A 257 -6.45 9.33 8.62
N ASN A 258 -7.29 10.13 9.27
CA ASN A 258 -7.79 9.91 10.63
C ASN A 258 -9.21 9.32 10.64
N THR A 259 -9.62 8.59 9.59
CA THR A 259 -10.89 7.85 9.65
C THR A 259 -10.73 6.67 10.60
N GLU A 260 -10.90 6.97 11.89
CA GLU A 260 -10.94 6.04 12.99
C GLU A 260 -12.38 5.57 13.18
N VAL A 261 -12.55 4.25 13.25
CA VAL A 261 -13.83 3.60 13.46
C VAL A 261 -13.80 2.85 14.77
N SER A 262 -14.53 3.34 15.75
CA SER A 262 -14.75 2.66 17.03
C SER A 262 -15.91 1.69 16.92
N LEU A 263 -15.67 0.46 17.34
CA LEU A 263 -16.66 -0.60 17.43
C LEU A 263 -16.85 -1.03 18.89
N VAL A 264 -18.08 -1.43 19.21
CA VAL A 264 -18.43 -2.06 20.48
C VAL A 264 -19.30 -3.27 20.21
N ALA A 265 -19.03 -4.40 20.86
CA ALA A 265 -19.92 -5.57 20.78
C ALA A 265 -21.32 -5.24 21.34
N PRO A 266 -22.39 -5.90 20.87
CA PRO A 266 -23.75 -5.62 21.33
C PRO A 266 -23.95 -5.77 22.86
N ASP A 267 -23.21 -6.66 23.51
CA ASP A 267 -23.20 -6.89 24.96
C ASP A 267 -22.15 -6.05 25.73
N GLY A 268 -21.36 -5.24 25.03
CA GLY A 268 -20.28 -4.43 25.62
C GLY A 268 -19.08 -5.23 26.13
N SER A 269 -18.93 -6.49 25.74
CA SER A 269 -17.86 -7.39 26.20
C SER A 269 -16.49 -7.12 25.56
N ILE A 270 -16.45 -6.43 24.42
CA ILE A 270 -15.23 -6.04 23.71
C ILE A 270 -15.45 -4.71 22.98
N THR A 271 -14.40 -3.89 22.94
CA THR A 271 -14.37 -2.66 22.15
C THR A 271 -13.04 -2.53 21.43
N ALA A 272 -13.05 -1.91 20.25
CA ALA A 272 -11.87 -1.79 19.41
C ALA A 272 -11.96 -0.56 18.53
N ASN A 273 -10.80 0.03 18.21
CA ASN A 273 -10.69 1.08 17.21
C ASN A 273 -9.89 0.57 16.01
N PHE A 274 -10.36 0.94 14.82
CA PHE A 274 -9.74 0.59 13.55
C PHE A 274 -9.43 1.85 12.75
N LEU A 275 -8.34 1.83 11.98
CA LEU A 275 -7.96 2.92 11.08
C LEU A 275 -8.15 2.51 9.63
N ALA A 276 -8.66 3.43 8.81
CA ALA A 276 -8.70 3.25 7.36
C ALA A 276 -7.30 3.07 6.75
N PHE A 277 -6.27 3.68 7.34
CA PHE A 277 -4.88 3.44 6.96
C PHE A 277 -4.47 2.01 7.33
N GLY A 278 -4.05 1.23 6.33
CA GLY A 278 -3.68 -0.18 6.48
C GLY A 278 -4.83 -1.12 6.87
N ALA A 279 -6.08 -0.64 6.91
CA ALA A 279 -7.19 -1.32 7.60
C ALA A 279 -6.77 -1.80 9.01
N THR A 280 -6.08 -0.92 9.74
CA THR A 280 -5.29 -1.30 10.93
C THR A 280 -6.14 -1.46 12.17
N THR A 281 -5.89 -2.50 12.95
CA THR A 281 -6.36 -2.63 14.33
C THR A 281 -5.52 -1.75 15.25
N LYS A 282 -6.09 -0.61 15.66
CA LYS A 282 -5.39 0.36 16.50
C LYS A 282 -5.39 -0.06 17.97
N ASN A 283 -6.56 -0.40 18.49
CA ASN A 283 -6.66 -0.91 19.84
C ASN A 283 -7.79 -1.94 19.94
N LEU A 284 -7.67 -2.82 20.91
CA LEU A 284 -8.64 -3.86 21.22
C LEU A 284 -8.64 -4.05 22.73
N TRP A 285 -9.81 -3.95 23.35
CA TRP A 285 -9.99 -4.01 24.79
C TRP A 285 -11.04 -5.06 25.15
N VAL A 286 -10.67 -5.93 26.10
CA VAL A 286 -11.53 -6.93 26.73
C VAL A 286 -11.43 -6.81 28.24
N ARG A 287 -12.35 -7.43 28.98
CA ARG A 287 -12.28 -7.46 30.45
C ARG A 287 -11.42 -8.62 30.94
N ASP A 288 -10.59 -8.35 31.94
CA ASP A 288 -9.85 -9.37 32.67
C ASP A 288 -10.73 -10.09 33.71
N LYS A 289 -10.17 -11.08 34.40
CA LYS A 289 -10.87 -11.86 35.44
C LYS A 289 -11.34 -11.02 36.63
N PHE A 290 -10.84 -9.79 36.78
CA PHE A 290 -11.24 -8.84 37.82
C PHE A 290 -12.23 -7.79 37.29
N GLY A 291 -12.62 -7.87 36.01
CA GLY A 291 -13.54 -6.94 35.36
C GLY A 291 -12.89 -5.66 34.82
N ASN A 292 -11.57 -5.51 34.92
CA ASN A 292 -10.84 -4.35 34.44
C ASN A 292 -10.59 -4.46 32.93
N TRP A 293 -10.60 -3.33 32.22
CA TRP A 293 -10.19 -3.32 30.82
C TRP A 293 -8.70 -3.63 30.67
N ARG A 294 -8.40 -4.58 29.78
CA ARG A 294 -7.08 -4.98 29.32
C ARG A 294 -7.11 -5.09 27.81
N GLY A 295 -6.01 -4.72 27.18
CA GLY A 295 -5.95 -4.61 25.74
C GLY A 295 -4.57 -4.20 25.28
N PHE A 296 -4.43 -4.02 23.98
CA PHE A 296 -3.29 -3.33 23.42
C PHE A 296 -3.73 -1.98 22.87
N ASP A 297 -2.81 -1.03 22.93
CA ASP A 297 -2.89 0.25 22.23
C ASP A 297 -1.67 0.32 21.30
N ASN A 298 -1.89 0.02 20.02
CA ASN A 298 -0.83 0.08 19.03
C ASN A 298 -0.60 1.56 18.71
N ILE A 299 0.53 2.08 19.23
CA ILE A 299 1.24 3.33 18.90
C ILE A 299 0.34 4.55 18.58
N SER A 300 0.49 5.62 19.38
CA SER A 300 -0.20 6.90 19.19
C SER A 300 0.23 7.70 17.94
N ASP A 301 1.29 7.29 17.24
CA ASP A 301 1.82 7.98 16.05
C ASP A 301 2.12 7.01 14.89
N TYR A 302 1.10 6.70 14.08
CA TYR A 302 1.20 5.84 12.89
C TYR A 302 2.09 6.44 11.78
N THR A 303 2.41 7.74 11.83
CA THR A 303 3.28 8.38 10.83
C THR A 303 4.74 7.93 10.94
N GLN A 304 5.15 7.46 12.13
CA GLN A 304 6.49 6.92 12.41
C GLN A 304 6.71 5.50 11.85
N GLN A 305 5.65 4.78 11.44
CA GLN A 305 5.77 3.44 10.83
C GLN A 305 6.54 3.45 9.50
N THR A 306 6.78 4.62 8.92
CA THR A 306 7.61 4.78 7.72
C THR A 306 9.11 4.59 7.97
N PHE A 307 9.58 4.71 9.22
CA PHE A 307 10.99 4.48 9.59
C PHE A 307 11.12 3.18 10.39
N GLY A 308 11.50 2.10 9.71
CA GLY A 308 11.65 0.77 10.33
C GLY A 308 10.32 0.06 10.52
N ARG A 309 9.55 -0.10 9.43
CA ARG A 309 8.19 -0.70 9.36
C ARG A 309 7.92 -1.71 10.47
N GLN A 310 7.18 -1.27 11.47
CA GLN A 310 6.66 -2.11 12.53
C GLN A 310 5.22 -2.47 12.16
N PHE A 311 4.98 -3.72 11.78
CA PHE A 311 3.67 -4.19 11.36
C PHE A 311 2.78 -4.45 12.57
N PHE A 312 2.29 -3.38 13.21
CA PHE A 312 1.44 -3.43 14.40
C PHE A 312 -0.02 -3.13 14.08
N GLY A 313 -0.79 -4.19 13.89
CA GLY A 313 -2.21 -4.17 13.58
C GLY A 313 -2.65 -4.06 12.11
N PRO A 314 -1.81 -3.75 11.09
CA PRO A 314 -2.31 -3.55 9.74
C PRO A 314 -2.64 -4.88 9.06
N VAL A 315 -3.39 -4.78 7.98
CA VAL A 315 -3.49 -5.83 6.97
C VAL A 315 -2.33 -5.72 6.01
N VAL A 316 -1.53 -6.78 5.91
CA VAL A 316 -0.45 -6.89 4.93
C VAL A 316 -0.88 -7.68 3.70
N GLY A 317 -0.37 -7.26 2.56
CA GLY A 317 -0.70 -7.77 1.23
C GLY A 317 0.01 -6.95 0.15
N ARG A 318 -0.05 -7.31 -1.14
CA ARG A 318 -0.83 -8.41 -1.75
C ARG A 318 -0.34 -9.81 -1.37
N TYR A 319 0.92 -9.93 -0.94
CA TYR A 319 1.53 -11.16 -0.47
C TYR A 319 2.23 -10.95 0.87
N ALA A 320 1.67 -11.51 1.95
CA ALA A 320 2.29 -11.50 3.27
C ALA A 320 3.52 -12.42 3.31
N ASN A 321 4.45 -12.14 4.23
CA ASN A 321 5.73 -12.84 4.36
C ASN A 321 6.62 -12.63 3.12
N ARG A 322 7.59 -13.50 2.91
CA ARG A 322 8.73 -13.29 2.02
C ARG A 322 8.55 -13.96 0.66
N ILE A 323 8.95 -13.27 -0.40
CA ILE A 323 9.19 -13.82 -1.74
C ILE A 323 10.69 -13.83 -1.98
N LYS A 324 11.27 -15.03 -2.09
CA LYS A 324 12.69 -15.26 -2.36
C LYS A 324 13.11 -14.57 -3.65
N ASN A 325 14.24 -13.86 -3.64
CA ASN A 325 14.78 -13.14 -4.80
C ASN A 325 13.81 -12.10 -5.39
N ALA A 326 12.77 -11.73 -4.62
CA ALA A 326 11.71 -10.81 -5.05
C ALA A 326 11.12 -11.17 -6.43
N THR A 327 11.07 -12.47 -6.75
CA THR A 327 10.71 -12.97 -8.08
C THR A 327 9.82 -14.19 -7.96
N PHE A 328 8.78 -14.27 -8.78
CA PHE A 328 7.92 -15.46 -8.90
C PHE A 328 7.53 -15.69 -10.36
N SER A 329 6.88 -16.83 -10.63
CA SER A 329 6.37 -17.16 -11.97
C SER A 329 4.92 -17.63 -11.92
N ILE A 330 4.23 -17.52 -13.06
CA ILE A 330 2.89 -18.05 -13.26
C ILE A 330 2.91 -18.97 -14.49
N PRO A 331 2.71 -20.29 -14.37
CA PRO A 331 2.42 -21.04 -13.14
C PRO A 331 3.59 -21.03 -12.14
N PRO A 332 3.33 -21.25 -10.83
CA PRO A 332 4.36 -21.21 -9.79
C PRO A 332 5.50 -22.22 -10.02
N SER A 333 6.73 -21.75 -9.84
CA SER A 333 7.96 -22.55 -9.80
C SER A 333 8.78 -22.17 -8.57
N ALA A 334 9.41 -23.16 -7.93
CA ALA A 334 10.35 -22.93 -6.82
C ALA A 334 11.63 -22.21 -7.27
N ASN A 335 11.99 -22.36 -8.56
CA ASN A 335 13.16 -21.74 -9.16
C ASN A 335 12.73 -21.09 -10.49
N PRO A 336 12.04 -19.94 -10.46
CA PRO A 336 11.70 -19.22 -11.68
C PRO A 336 12.99 -18.77 -12.39
N PRO A 337 13.03 -18.79 -13.74
CA PRO A 337 14.15 -18.20 -14.46
C PRO A 337 14.25 -16.71 -14.15
N ALA A 338 15.45 -16.13 -14.26
CA ALA A 338 15.67 -14.73 -13.91
C ALA A 338 14.86 -13.75 -14.77
N ASN A 339 14.54 -14.12 -16.01
CA ASN A 339 13.67 -13.36 -16.90
C ASN A 339 12.92 -14.36 -17.80
N GLY A 340 11.77 -13.96 -18.33
CA GLY A 340 11.04 -14.77 -19.31
C GLY A 340 9.55 -14.46 -19.34
N PRO A 341 8.81 -15.11 -20.25
CA PRO A 341 7.37 -15.01 -20.25
C PRO A 341 6.82 -15.55 -18.93
N ASN A 342 5.89 -14.81 -18.33
CA ASN A 342 5.24 -15.11 -17.05
C ASN A 342 6.17 -15.19 -15.82
N VAL A 343 7.34 -14.55 -15.88
CA VAL A 343 8.16 -14.21 -14.71
C VAL A 343 7.82 -12.79 -14.27
N TYR A 344 7.61 -12.61 -12.97
CA TYR A 344 7.24 -11.34 -12.36
C TYR A 344 8.26 -10.98 -11.28
N HIS A 345 8.59 -9.69 -11.22
CA HIS A 345 9.50 -9.13 -10.23
C HIS A 345 8.72 -8.15 -9.36
N VAL A 346 8.84 -8.34 -8.05
CA VAL A 346 8.28 -7.44 -7.04
C VAL A 346 9.43 -6.66 -6.41
N PRO A 347 9.21 -5.45 -5.86
CA PRO A 347 10.28 -4.72 -5.22
C PRO A 347 10.82 -5.43 -3.98
N ALA A 348 12.15 -5.55 -3.93
CA ALA A 348 12.84 -6.06 -2.76
C ALA A 348 12.95 -4.95 -1.71
N ASN A 349 12.59 -5.26 -0.46
CA ASN A 349 12.55 -4.33 0.65
C ASN A 349 13.17 -4.90 1.94
N GLU A 350 13.79 -6.08 1.87
CA GLU A 350 14.40 -6.75 3.02
C GLU A 350 15.79 -7.34 2.67
N HIS A 351 16.62 -7.59 3.69
CA HIS A 351 17.92 -8.26 3.59
C HIS A 351 18.80 -7.73 2.45
N ASN A 352 18.99 -6.40 2.39
CA ASN A 352 19.79 -5.72 1.36
C ASN A 352 19.30 -5.96 -0.08
N GLY A 353 17.98 -6.13 -0.25
CA GLY A 353 17.36 -6.30 -1.56
C GLY A 353 17.36 -7.73 -2.06
N LEU A 354 17.60 -8.71 -1.17
CA LEU A 354 17.53 -10.13 -1.54
C LEU A 354 16.09 -10.61 -1.67
N ASN A 355 15.16 -10.08 -0.86
CA ASN A 355 13.79 -10.58 -0.81
C ASN A 355 12.78 -9.43 -0.80
N SER A 356 11.56 -9.75 -1.23
CA SER A 356 10.39 -8.90 -0.99
C SER A 356 9.64 -9.43 0.22
N LEU A 357 9.18 -8.54 1.08
CA LEU A 357 8.48 -8.80 2.32
C LEU A 357 7.17 -8.00 2.34
N HIS A 358 6.07 -8.66 2.71
CA HIS A 358 4.77 -8.03 2.98
C HIS A 358 4.25 -7.14 1.85
N GLY A 359 4.42 -7.61 0.61
CA GLY A 359 3.88 -6.94 -0.57
C GLY A 359 4.71 -5.75 -1.08
N GLY A 360 5.92 -5.54 -0.57
CA GLY A 360 6.82 -4.50 -1.06
C GLY A 360 6.76 -3.19 -0.27
N PRO A 361 7.49 -2.13 -0.70
CA PRO A 361 7.59 -0.84 -0.01
C PRO A 361 6.28 -0.04 0.05
N ASP A 362 5.34 -0.25 -0.86
CA ASP A 362 3.96 0.26 -0.82
C ASP A 362 2.99 -0.91 -0.64
N GLY A 363 3.21 -1.71 0.41
CA GLY A 363 2.31 -2.80 0.80
C GLY A 363 0.97 -2.30 1.35
N TYR A 364 0.03 -3.21 1.55
CA TYR A 364 -1.34 -2.87 1.95
C TYR A 364 -1.44 -2.14 3.29
N ASP A 365 -0.46 -2.34 4.16
CA ASP A 365 -0.32 -1.71 5.47
C ASP A 365 -0.03 -0.20 5.38
N LEU A 366 0.53 0.27 4.27
CA LEU A 366 0.87 1.69 4.05
C LEU A 366 -0.13 2.44 3.18
N ARG A 367 -1.23 1.79 2.80
CA ARG A 367 -2.24 2.36 1.92
C ARG A 367 -3.46 2.81 2.68
N LEU A 368 -4.13 3.84 2.17
CA LEU A 368 -5.43 4.25 2.67
C LEU A 368 -6.52 3.37 2.04
N TRP A 369 -7.33 2.74 2.89
CA TRP A 369 -8.47 1.94 2.48
C TRP A 369 -9.76 2.76 2.54
N ASN A 370 -10.73 2.43 1.70
CA ASN A 370 -12.05 3.06 1.73
C ASN A 370 -12.96 2.32 2.71
N VAL A 371 -13.69 3.05 3.56
CA VAL A 371 -14.80 2.45 4.34
C VAL A 371 -16.00 2.27 3.42
N THR A 372 -16.40 1.02 3.16
CA THR A 372 -17.54 0.70 2.28
C THR A 372 -18.80 0.31 3.03
N ALA A 373 -18.67 -0.11 4.29
CA ALA A 373 -19.80 -0.38 5.17
C ALA A 373 -19.40 -0.17 6.63
N GLN A 374 -20.32 0.31 7.45
CA GLN A 374 -20.10 0.52 8.88
C GLN A 374 -21.42 0.35 9.66
N SER A 375 -21.34 -0.26 10.83
CA SER A 375 -22.38 -0.34 11.85
C SER A 375 -21.76 -0.07 13.23
N LYS A 376 -22.54 -0.19 14.31
CA LYS A 376 -22.03 -0.04 15.68
C LYS A 376 -20.98 -1.09 16.07
N ASN A 377 -21.06 -2.28 15.47
CA ASN A 377 -20.23 -3.43 15.83
C ASN A 377 -19.48 -4.02 14.64
N SER A 378 -19.49 -3.36 13.46
CA SER A 378 -18.73 -3.84 12.31
C SER A 378 -18.29 -2.71 11.38
N VAL A 379 -17.14 -2.89 10.74
CA VAL A 379 -16.64 -2.02 9.66
C VAL A 379 -16.10 -2.89 8.53
N THR A 380 -16.30 -2.46 7.28
CA THR A 380 -15.69 -3.08 6.09
C THR A 380 -14.86 -2.04 5.35
N PHE A 381 -13.59 -2.36 5.18
CA PHE A 381 -12.63 -1.61 4.39
C PHE A 381 -12.49 -2.24 3.00
N SER A 382 -12.23 -1.44 1.98
CA SER A 382 -11.87 -1.91 0.64
C SER A 382 -10.62 -1.23 0.10
N LEU A 383 -9.82 -1.99 -0.64
CA LEU A 383 -8.64 -1.52 -1.37
C LEU A 383 -8.68 -2.04 -2.80
N LEU A 384 -8.62 -1.12 -3.76
CA LEU A 384 -8.33 -1.43 -5.15
C LEU A 384 -6.81 -1.43 -5.33
N ASP A 385 -6.29 -2.53 -5.86
CA ASP A 385 -4.89 -2.74 -6.14
C ASP A 385 -4.74 -3.02 -7.65
N PRO A 386 -4.45 -1.99 -8.47
CA PRO A 386 -4.41 -2.11 -9.92
C PRO A 386 -3.37 -3.12 -10.42
N ASN A 387 -3.57 -3.63 -11.63
CA ASN A 387 -2.60 -4.49 -12.31
C ASN A 387 -1.21 -3.82 -12.41
N GLY A 388 -0.16 -4.57 -12.06
CA GLY A 388 1.23 -4.14 -12.11
C GLY A 388 1.69 -3.40 -10.85
N THR A 389 0.79 -3.10 -9.91
CA THR A 389 1.13 -2.46 -8.65
C THR A 389 2.05 -3.36 -7.84
N GLU A 390 3.17 -2.80 -7.35
CA GLU A 390 4.24 -3.56 -6.67
C GLU A 390 4.75 -4.77 -7.49
N GLY A 391 4.55 -4.76 -8.81
CA GLY A 391 4.94 -5.86 -9.71
C GLY A 391 3.95 -7.03 -9.80
N PHE A 392 2.83 -6.99 -9.08
CA PHE A 392 1.84 -8.06 -9.11
C PHE A 392 0.86 -7.93 -10.30
N PRO A 393 0.62 -9.00 -11.08
CA PRO A 393 -0.36 -8.96 -12.17
C PRO A 393 -1.80 -8.98 -11.65
N GLY A 394 -2.74 -8.49 -12.45
CA GLY A 394 -4.17 -8.49 -12.15
C GLY A 394 -4.63 -7.30 -11.33
N ASN A 395 -5.79 -6.74 -11.70
CA ASN A 395 -6.51 -5.81 -10.86
C ASN A 395 -7.18 -6.61 -9.74
N GLN A 396 -6.88 -6.25 -8.49
CA GLN A 396 -7.43 -6.89 -7.31
C GLN A 396 -8.28 -5.91 -6.52
N ILE A 397 -9.45 -6.36 -6.07
CA ILE A 397 -10.25 -5.65 -5.07
C ILE A 397 -10.26 -6.51 -3.81
N THR A 398 -9.74 -5.95 -2.72
CA THR A 398 -9.70 -6.61 -1.41
C THR A 398 -10.69 -5.94 -0.48
N HIS A 399 -11.48 -6.73 0.24
CA HIS A 399 -12.34 -6.30 1.33
C HIS A 399 -11.88 -6.93 2.64
N VAL A 400 -11.84 -6.14 3.70
CA VAL A 400 -11.56 -6.59 5.06
C VAL A 400 -12.68 -6.12 5.97
N SER A 401 -13.41 -7.06 6.55
CA SER A 401 -14.48 -6.80 7.51
C SER A 401 -14.04 -7.17 8.91
N TYR A 402 -14.14 -6.22 9.83
CA TYR A 402 -14.02 -6.45 11.26
C TYR A 402 -15.41 -6.44 11.89
N THR A 403 -15.71 -7.43 12.71
CA THR A 403 -16.99 -7.53 13.44
C THR A 403 -16.73 -7.89 14.90
N LEU A 404 -17.28 -7.11 15.82
CA LEU A 404 -17.34 -7.43 17.25
C LEU A 404 -18.67 -8.10 17.56
N GLU A 405 -18.59 -9.33 18.06
CA GLU A 405 -19.72 -10.16 18.45
C GLU A 405 -19.75 -10.31 19.99
N ASN A 406 -20.85 -10.83 20.51
CA ASN A 406 -21.01 -11.08 21.94
C ASN A 406 -19.95 -12.06 22.47
N ASN A 407 -19.70 -12.00 23.78
CA ASN A 407 -18.71 -12.82 24.49
C ASN A 407 -17.26 -12.56 24.03
N SER A 408 -16.91 -11.29 23.85
CA SER A 408 -15.58 -10.81 23.49
C SER A 408 -15.03 -11.44 22.21
N LYS A 409 -15.90 -11.73 21.25
CA LYS A 409 -15.52 -12.34 19.97
C LYS A 409 -15.22 -11.27 18.94
N TRP A 410 -14.03 -11.34 18.35
CA TRP A 410 -13.66 -10.52 17.22
C TRP A 410 -13.48 -11.39 15.98
N LYS A 411 -14.24 -11.06 14.94
CA LYS A 411 -14.20 -11.73 13.64
C LYS A 411 -13.54 -10.84 12.60
N ILE A 412 -12.59 -11.42 11.87
CA ILE A 412 -11.95 -10.82 10.71
C ILE A 412 -12.34 -11.64 9.48
N ALA A 413 -12.92 -11.02 8.47
CA ALA A 413 -13.19 -11.65 7.18
C ALA A 413 -12.45 -10.90 6.09
N MET A 414 -11.63 -11.62 5.31
CA MET A 414 -10.85 -11.05 4.21
C MET A 414 -11.27 -11.72 2.91
N HIS A 415 -11.64 -10.91 1.92
CA HIS A 415 -12.08 -11.39 0.62
C HIS A 415 -11.40 -10.60 -0.50
N ALA A 416 -10.72 -11.29 -1.40
CA ALA A 416 -10.08 -10.68 -2.57
C ALA A 416 -10.64 -11.26 -3.87
N THR A 417 -10.96 -10.37 -4.81
CA THR A 417 -11.31 -10.74 -6.19
C THR A 417 -10.21 -10.22 -7.11
N VAL A 418 -9.72 -11.06 -8.02
CA VAL A 418 -8.68 -10.69 -9.00
C VAL A 418 -9.11 -11.13 -10.40
N ASP A 419 -8.81 -10.31 -11.41
CA ASP A 419 -9.20 -10.56 -12.81
C ASP A 419 -8.17 -11.34 -13.64
N HIS A 420 -6.98 -11.57 -13.08
CA HIS A 420 -5.91 -12.37 -13.65
C HIS A 420 -5.27 -13.26 -12.57
N LEU A 421 -4.59 -14.33 -12.99
CA LEU A 421 -3.82 -15.15 -12.04
C LEU A 421 -2.77 -14.27 -11.34
N SER A 422 -2.83 -14.24 -10.01
CA SER A 422 -1.91 -13.50 -9.14
C SER A 422 -1.75 -14.27 -7.84
N PRO A 423 -0.56 -14.29 -7.23
CA PRO A 423 -0.44 -14.73 -5.85
C PRO A 423 -1.17 -13.74 -4.93
N ILE A 424 -1.91 -14.28 -3.95
CA ILE A 424 -2.60 -13.52 -2.92
C ILE A 424 -2.37 -14.23 -1.59
N LEU A 425 -1.82 -13.51 -0.63
CA LEU A 425 -1.67 -13.98 0.75
C LEU A 425 -1.92 -12.80 1.67
N LEU A 426 -3.11 -12.75 2.26
CA LEU A 426 -3.54 -11.66 3.14
C LEU A 426 -3.40 -12.10 4.59
N ARG A 427 -2.87 -11.22 5.44
CA ARG A 427 -2.84 -11.43 6.90
C ARG A 427 -3.09 -10.11 7.61
N ASN A 428 -3.77 -10.17 8.74
CA ASN A 428 -3.71 -9.09 9.73
C ASN A 428 -2.53 -9.41 10.66
N LEU A 429 -1.68 -8.43 10.92
CA LEU A 429 -0.49 -8.57 11.76
C LEU A 429 -0.67 -7.77 13.05
N ASP A 430 -1.51 -8.27 13.95
CA ASP A 430 -1.58 -7.70 15.28
C ASP A 430 -0.36 -8.10 16.12
N ALA A 431 0.05 -7.21 17.01
CA ALA A 431 0.96 -7.56 18.09
C ALA A 431 0.36 -7.10 19.42
N TYR A 432 0.74 -7.84 20.46
CA TYR A 432 0.44 -7.48 21.83
C TYR A 432 1.72 -7.04 22.52
N ASN A 433 1.84 -5.75 22.82
CA ASN A 433 2.91 -5.22 23.65
C ASN A 433 2.36 -4.96 25.06
N GLY A 434 2.22 -6.03 25.85
CA GLY A 434 1.88 -5.92 27.26
C GLY A 434 3.14 -5.73 28.11
N ALA A 435 3.05 -4.91 29.16
CA ALA A 435 4.09 -4.82 30.20
C ALA A 435 4.21 -6.10 31.07
N GLU A 436 3.41 -7.12 30.79
CA GLU A 436 3.37 -8.38 31.52
C GLU A 436 4.50 -9.31 31.10
N ASN A 437 5.08 -10.01 32.08
CA ASN A 437 6.11 -11.01 31.82
C ASN A 437 5.55 -12.14 30.94
N LEU A 438 6.19 -12.39 29.78
CA LEU A 438 5.85 -13.49 28.87
C LEU A 438 5.98 -14.87 29.51
N ASP A 439 6.70 -15.02 30.63
CA ASP A 439 6.73 -16.25 31.41
C ASP A 439 5.35 -16.63 31.97
N LYS A 440 4.48 -15.64 32.16
CA LYS A 440 3.10 -15.82 32.64
C LYS A 440 2.08 -16.01 31.53
N HIS A 441 2.53 -15.92 30.28
CA HIS A 441 1.76 -16.22 29.09
C HIS A 441 2.03 -17.65 28.64
N PHE A 442 0.98 -18.36 28.28
CA PHE A 442 1.04 -19.74 27.82
C PHE A 442 0.40 -19.85 26.46
N ALA A 443 0.94 -20.73 25.61
CA ALA A 443 0.35 -21.06 24.32
C ALA A 443 0.11 -22.57 24.22
N GLN A 444 -0.92 -22.95 23.47
CA GLN A 444 -1.18 -24.33 23.08
C GLN A 444 -1.85 -24.38 21.71
N PHE A 445 -1.35 -25.24 20.83
CA PHE A 445 -1.94 -25.53 19.53
C PHE A 445 -1.47 -26.88 18.99
N LYS A 446 -2.28 -27.50 18.13
CA LYS A 446 -1.96 -28.82 17.56
C LYS A 446 -1.20 -28.68 16.24
N SER A 447 0.08 -28.96 16.30
CA SER A 447 0.96 -28.92 15.14
C SER A 447 2.11 -29.89 15.33
N SER A 448 2.30 -30.81 14.41
CA SER A 448 3.42 -31.76 14.42
C SER A 448 4.61 -31.23 13.62
N ARG A 449 4.39 -30.22 12.78
CA ARG A 449 5.34 -29.75 11.76
C ARG A 449 5.38 -28.24 11.64
N TYR A 450 6.55 -27.71 11.27
CA TYR A 450 6.75 -26.31 10.91
C TYR A 450 7.53 -26.17 9.60
N ILE A 451 7.41 -25.03 8.93
CA ILE A 451 8.18 -24.69 7.74
C ILE A 451 9.59 -24.30 8.17
N GLN A 452 10.60 -25.04 7.72
CA GLN A 452 12.00 -24.69 7.96
C GLN A 452 12.42 -23.52 7.09
N THR A 453 13.13 -22.58 7.71
CA THR A 453 13.66 -21.39 7.07
C THR A 453 15.19 -21.38 7.10
N ASP A 454 15.80 -20.65 6.17
CA ASP A 454 17.23 -20.36 6.21
C ASP A 454 17.55 -19.19 7.17
N GLY A 455 18.83 -18.82 7.25
CA GLY A 455 19.31 -17.78 8.16
C GLY A 455 18.77 -16.37 7.88
N ILE A 456 18.09 -16.15 6.74
CA ILE A 456 17.39 -14.91 6.36
C ILE A 456 15.88 -15.14 6.24
N LEU A 457 15.38 -16.19 6.90
CA LEU A 457 13.96 -16.47 7.07
C LEU A 457 13.21 -16.85 5.80
N ILE A 458 13.92 -17.32 4.77
CA ILE A 458 13.28 -17.85 3.56
C ILE A 458 12.94 -19.32 3.74
N PRO A 459 11.69 -19.75 3.45
CA PRO A 459 11.33 -21.16 3.44
C PRO A 459 12.26 -22.00 2.56
N THR A 460 12.81 -23.06 3.12
CA THR A 460 13.71 -23.99 2.42
C THR A 460 12.97 -24.98 1.52
N GLY A 461 11.63 -25.05 1.66
CA GLY A 461 10.79 -26.07 1.03
C GLY A 461 10.68 -27.38 1.82
N THR A 462 11.27 -27.44 3.02
CA THR A 462 11.23 -28.62 3.90
C THR A 462 10.42 -28.35 5.17
N PHE A 463 9.81 -29.42 5.70
CA PHE A 463 9.10 -29.38 6.97
C PHE A 463 9.95 -30.00 8.08
N GLY A 464 10.05 -29.31 9.21
CA GLY A 464 10.68 -29.82 10.43
C GLY A 464 9.64 -30.38 11.38
N ALA A 465 10.00 -31.40 12.16
CA ALA A 465 9.15 -31.88 13.26
C ALA A 465 9.27 -30.95 14.47
N VAL A 466 8.16 -30.62 15.13
CA VAL A 466 8.23 -29.81 16.35
C VAL A 466 8.66 -30.62 17.57
N LYS A 467 8.37 -31.92 17.59
CA LYS A 467 8.59 -32.79 18.75
C LYS A 467 10.05 -32.74 19.21
N GLY A 468 10.26 -32.49 20.50
CA GLY A 468 11.58 -32.39 21.10
C GLY A 468 12.30 -31.07 20.82
N THR A 469 11.62 -30.08 20.23
CA THR A 469 12.15 -28.74 19.98
C THR A 469 11.39 -27.68 20.79
N PRO A 470 11.95 -26.47 20.98
CA PRO A 470 11.23 -25.33 21.56
C PRO A 470 9.98 -24.91 20.77
N LEU A 471 9.78 -25.41 19.55
CA LEU A 471 8.59 -25.13 18.73
C LEU A 471 7.38 -26.02 19.07
N ASP A 472 7.52 -26.99 19.98
CA ASP A 472 6.44 -27.93 20.34
C ASP A 472 5.42 -27.31 21.31
N PHE A 473 4.27 -26.88 20.81
CA PHE A 473 3.16 -26.34 21.61
C PHE A 473 1.95 -27.30 21.66
N ASN A 474 2.14 -28.60 21.36
CA ASN A 474 1.06 -29.59 21.46
C ASN A 474 0.53 -29.75 22.89
N GLU A 475 1.40 -29.47 23.85
CA GLU A 475 1.08 -29.28 25.25
C GLU A 475 1.25 -27.80 25.62
N ALA A 476 0.40 -27.35 26.55
CA ALA A 476 0.45 -26.00 27.08
C ALA A 476 1.81 -25.71 27.70
N LYS A 477 2.48 -24.63 27.27
CA LYS A 477 3.74 -24.18 27.87
C LYS A 477 3.90 -22.68 27.88
N SER A 478 4.76 -22.21 28.77
CA SER A 478 5.10 -20.79 28.91
C SER A 478 5.82 -20.29 27.66
N ILE A 479 5.34 -19.16 27.11
CA ILE A 479 5.92 -18.52 25.92
C ILE A 479 7.32 -17.99 26.23
N GLY A 480 7.50 -17.32 27.37
CA GLY A 480 8.80 -16.77 27.78
C GLY A 480 9.88 -17.86 27.94
N GLN A 481 9.54 -18.97 28.60
CA GLN A 481 10.44 -20.12 28.73
C GLN A 481 10.76 -20.76 27.38
N ALA A 482 9.75 -20.89 26.50
CA ALA A 482 9.94 -21.45 25.17
C ALA A 482 10.86 -20.56 24.33
N ILE A 483 10.74 -19.23 24.40
CA ILE A 483 11.65 -18.27 23.75
C ILE A 483 13.08 -18.45 24.28
N ASN A 484 13.27 -18.52 25.61
CA ASN A 484 14.60 -18.70 26.19
C ASN A 484 15.26 -20.02 25.75
N ALA A 485 14.46 -21.07 25.55
CA ALA A 485 14.96 -22.35 25.03
C ALA A 485 15.43 -22.29 23.56
N THR A 486 15.19 -21.19 22.84
CA THR A 486 15.66 -20.99 21.46
C THR A 486 17.07 -20.41 21.34
N VAL A 487 17.68 -19.99 22.45
CA VAL A 487 19.01 -19.36 22.45
C VAL A 487 20.03 -20.25 21.75
N GLY A 488 20.68 -19.69 20.72
CA GLY A 488 21.68 -20.39 19.91
C GLY A 488 21.13 -21.34 18.85
N LEU A 489 19.80 -21.51 18.73
CA LEU A 489 19.19 -22.42 17.75
C LEU A 489 18.85 -21.74 16.42
N ASN A 490 18.90 -20.41 16.33
CA ASN A 490 18.59 -19.62 15.13
C ASN A 490 17.21 -19.92 14.50
N LEU A 491 16.21 -20.27 15.32
CA LEU A 491 14.88 -20.63 14.84
C LEU A 491 14.14 -19.47 14.17
N CYS A 492 14.38 -18.24 14.63
CA CYS A 492 13.88 -17.00 14.04
C CYS A 492 14.93 -16.25 13.20
N GLY A 493 15.89 -16.98 12.61
CA GLY A 493 16.95 -16.43 11.78
C GLY A 493 18.27 -16.25 12.53
N THR A 494 19.30 -15.84 11.79
CA THR A 494 20.68 -15.82 12.29
C THR A 494 20.83 -14.85 13.46
N GLY A 495 21.25 -15.36 14.62
CA GLY A 495 21.48 -14.54 15.82
C GLY A 495 20.20 -14.10 16.54
N CYS A 496 19.04 -14.60 16.13
CA CYS A 496 17.75 -14.28 16.74
C CYS A 496 17.39 -15.26 17.86
N VAL A 497 16.68 -14.76 18.88
CA VAL A 497 16.11 -15.55 19.99
C VAL A 497 14.60 -15.36 19.97
N GLY A 498 13.86 -16.46 19.80
CA GLY A 498 12.41 -16.46 19.64
C GLY A 498 11.95 -17.33 18.48
N PHE A 499 10.80 -16.98 17.92
CA PHE A 499 10.13 -17.71 16.86
C PHE A 499 9.83 -16.76 15.70
N ASP A 500 10.05 -17.22 14.46
CA ASP A 500 9.56 -16.58 13.22
C ASP A 500 9.33 -17.66 12.15
N ASN A 501 8.55 -18.67 12.55
CA ASN A 501 8.29 -19.88 11.77
C ASN A 501 6.80 -20.03 11.48
N CYS A 502 6.47 -20.64 10.35
CA CYS A 502 5.10 -21.02 10.05
C CYS A 502 4.85 -22.45 10.56
N TRP A 503 3.90 -22.65 11.47
CA TRP A 503 3.45 -23.98 11.87
C TRP A 503 2.37 -24.52 10.93
N LEU A 504 2.32 -25.83 10.78
CA LEU A 504 1.26 -26.52 10.07
C LEU A 504 0.32 -27.13 11.10
N TYR A 505 -0.96 -26.75 11.09
CA TYR A 505 -1.94 -27.38 11.96
C TYR A 505 -2.22 -28.81 11.51
N ASP A 506 -2.24 -29.74 12.45
CA ASP A 506 -2.48 -31.16 12.14
C ASP A 506 -3.95 -31.44 11.84
N ASP A 507 -4.85 -30.71 12.50
CA ASP A 507 -6.30 -30.84 12.36
C ASP A 507 -6.94 -29.45 12.49
N PRO A 508 -6.96 -28.64 11.41
CA PRO A 508 -7.63 -27.35 11.40
C PRO A 508 -9.14 -27.60 11.57
N GLN A 509 -9.68 -27.34 12.77
CA GLN A 509 -11.09 -27.54 13.05
C GLN A 509 -11.83 -26.20 13.08
N ASP A 510 -12.89 -26.07 12.29
CA ASP A 510 -13.76 -24.87 12.32
C ASP A 510 -14.49 -24.69 13.66
N LYS A 511 -14.60 -25.75 14.47
CA LYS A 511 -15.42 -25.79 15.70
C LYS A 511 -14.63 -25.61 17.00
N LYS A 512 -13.30 -25.62 16.96
CA LYS A 512 -12.43 -25.46 18.13
C LYS A 512 -11.36 -24.41 17.84
N PRO A 513 -10.83 -23.70 18.85
CA PRO A 513 -9.70 -22.83 18.64
C PRO A 513 -8.50 -23.66 18.17
N ASN A 514 -7.97 -23.36 16.98
CA ASN A 514 -6.73 -23.98 16.47
C ASN A 514 -5.50 -23.54 17.29
N PHE A 515 -5.60 -22.38 17.94
CA PHE A 515 -4.56 -21.76 18.75
C PHE A 515 -5.18 -21.11 19.97
N SER A 516 -4.58 -21.33 21.14
CA SER A 516 -4.99 -20.71 22.40
C SER A 516 -3.78 -20.06 23.06
N VAL A 517 -3.92 -18.81 23.50
CA VAL A 517 -2.94 -18.10 24.31
C VAL A 517 -3.63 -17.48 25.49
N TRP A 518 -3.06 -17.63 26.68
CA TRP A 518 -3.64 -17.05 27.89
C TRP A 518 -2.59 -16.49 28.83
N SER A 519 -3.01 -15.50 29.62
CA SER A 519 -2.22 -14.97 30.73
C SER A 519 -2.80 -15.45 32.06
N THR A 520 -1.94 -16.00 32.91
CA THR A 520 -2.30 -16.37 34.28
C THR A 520 -2.58 -15.14 35.16
N VAL A 521 -2.03 -13.97 34.79
CA VAL A 521 -2.19 -12.71 35.51
C VAL A 521 -3.57 -12.13 35.23
N SER A 522 -3.90 -11.87 33.96
CA SER A 522 -5.18 -11.28 33.57
C SER A 522 -6.33 -12.29 33.58
N GLY A 523 -6.04 -13.59 33.36
CA GLY A 523 -7.07 -14.61 33.17
C GLY A 523 -7.77 -14.56 31.81
N ILE A 524 -7.27 -13.75 30.88
CA ILE A 524 -7.73 -13.72 29.48
C ILE A 524 -7.12 -14.92 28.76
N LYS A 525 -7.94 -15.61 27.95
CA LYS A 525 -7.59 -16.78 27.15
C LYS A 525 -8.16 -16.68 25.74
#